data_AF-A0A961JFQ5-F1
#
_entry.id   AF-A0A961JFQ5-F1
#
_cell.length_a   1.000
_cell.length_b   1.000
_cell.length_c   1.000
_cell.angle_alpha   90.00
_cell.angle_beta   90.00
_cell.angle_gamma   90.00
#
_symmetry.space_group_name_H-M   'P 1'
#
loop_
_entity.id
_entity.type
_entity.pdbx_description
1 polymer ?
#
loop_
_entity_poly.entity_id
_entity_poly.type
_entity_poly.pdbx_seq_one_letter_code
_entity_poly.pdbx_strand_id
1 'polypeptide(L)'
;LAMVGEFRVHYAGFFDPGFGHAAAGGKGSRGVLEVRCHEAPFALEHGQVVGRLVYEKMAARPETLYGAELKSNYQGQGLKLSKHFRAG
;
A
#
# COMPACT_ATOMS: atom_id res chain seq x y z
N LEU A 1 -25.39 2.14 -0.49
CA LEU A 1 -25.33 2.03 -1.96
C LEU A 1 -24.10 1.21 -2.29
N ALA A 2 -24.26 -0.08 -2.60
CA ALA A 2 -23.14 -0.91 -3.02
C ALA A 2 -22.75 -0.47 -4.43
N MET A 3 -21.59 0.16 -4.57
CA MET A 3 -21.04 0.46 -5.89
C MET A 3 -20.60 -0.87 -6.51
N VAL A 4 -21.00 -1.09 -7.76
CA VAL A 4 -20.62 -2.24 -8.59
C VAL A 4 -19.10 -2.41 -8.57
N GLY A 5 -18.63 -3.62 -8.26
CA GLY A 5 -17.21 -3.98 -8.16
C GLY A 5 -16.69 -3.94 -6.72
N GLU A 6 -16.45 -5.11 -6.13
CA GLU A 6 -15.79 -5.20 -4.83
C GLU A 6 -14.33 -4.72 -4.95
N PHE A 7 -14.05 -3.50 -4.51
CA PHE A 7 -12.70 -2.94 -4.50
C PHE A 7 -11.91 -3.49 -3.31
N ARG A 8 -11.20 -4.60 -3.51
CA ARG A 8 -10.29 -5.14 -2.49
C ARG A 8 -8.94 -4.46 -2.58
N VAL A 9 -8.78 -3.41 -1.79
CA VAL A 9 -7.49 -2.76 -1.52
C VAL A 9 -6.58 -3.76 -0.81
N HIS A 10 -5.78 -4.49 -1.58
CA HIS A 10 -4.60 -5.24 -1.14
C HIS A 10 -4.86 -6.59 -0.42
N TYR A 11 -4.30 -7.68 -0.97
CA TYR A 11 -4.33 -9.00 -0.33
C TYR A 11 -3.51 -9.07 0.97
N ALA A 12 -2.57 -8.16 1.20
CA ALA A 12 -1.81 -8.13 2.46
C ALA A 12 -2.47 -7.29 3.58
N GLY A 13 -3.54 -6.54 3.29
CA GLY A 13 -4.45 -5.94 4.28
C GLY A 13 -3.91 -4.79 5.17
N PHE A 14 -2.60 -4.71 5.41
CA PHE A 14 -2.01 -3.80 6.40
C PHE A 14 -0.81 -3.02 5.85
N PHE A 15 -0.56 -1.85 6.42
CA PHE A 15 0.67 -1.09 6.27
C PHE A 15 1.44 -1.13 7.59
N ASP A 16 2.68 -1.60 7.56
CA ASP A 16 3.49 -1.76 8.77
C ASP A 16 3.92 -0.42 9.37
N PRO A 17 4.06 -0.32 10.71
CA PRO A 17 4.62 0.85 11.37
C PRO A 17 6.00 1.22 10.80
N GLY A 18 6.13 2.46 10.34
CA GLY A 18 7.35 2.96 9.68
C GLY A 18 7.23 3.09 8.16
N PHE A 19 6.18 2.57 7.53
CA PHE A 19 5.94 2.71 6.09
C PHE A 19 5.88 4.19 5.66
N GLY A 20 6.84 4.59 4.83
CA GLY A 20 6.95 5.98 4.33
C GLY A 20 7.29 7.04 5.38
N HIS A 21 7.53 6.65 6.65
CA HIS A 21 7.69 7.60 7.75
C HIS A 21 9.13 8.13 7.85
N ALA A 22 9.27 9.43 8.13
CA ALA A 22 10.57 10.13 8.19
C ALA A 22 11.54 9.55 9.23
N ALA A 23 11.05 9.19 10.42
CA ALA A 23 11.89 8.59 11.45
C ALA A 23 12.37 7.17 11.10
N ALA A 24 11.78 6.53 10.08
CA ALA A 24 12.22 5.26 9.51
C ALA A 24 12.94 5.44 8.16
N GLY A 25 13.47 6.63 7.90
CA GLY A 25 14.22 6.95 6.67
C GLY A 25 13.36 7.20 5.42
N GLY A 26 12.02 7.26 5.57
CA GLY A 26 11.09 7.51 4.46
C GLY A 26 10.89 9.00 4.14
N LYS A 27 10.44 9.31 2.92
CA LYS A 27 10.01 10.67 2.50
C LYS A 27 8.53 10.69 2.09
N GLY A 28 7.74 9.77 2.65
CA GLY A 28 6.47 9.33 2.08
C GLY A 28 6.66 8.14 1.14
N SER A 29 5.65 7.26 1.07
CA SER A 29 5.62 6.12 0.15
C SER A 29 4.25 6.01 -0.50
N ARG A 30 4.20 5.52 -1.74
CA ARG A 30 2.94 5.30 -2.47
C ARG A 30 2.46 3.88 -2.20
N GLY A 31 1.24 3.73 -1.68
CA GLY A 31 0.61 2.43 -1.54
C GLY A 31 0.30 1.84 -2.93
N VAL A 32 0.75 0.62 -3.17
CA VAL A 32 0.40 -0.12 -4.39
C VAL A 32 -0.94 -0.81 -4.16
N LEU A 33 -1.89 -0.56 -5.05
CA LEU A 33 -3.24 -1.12 -4.98
C LEU A 33 -3.42 -2.15 -6.08
N GLU A 34 -3.96 -3.31 -5.72
CA GLU A 34 -4.45 -4.28 -6.70
C GLU A 34 -5.93 -3.99 -6.95
N VAL A 35 -6.25 -3.53 -8.15
CA VAL A 35 -7.62 -3.23 -8.54
C VAL A 35 -8.15 -4.33 -9.45
N ARG A 36 -9.26 -4.94 -9.05
CA ARG A 36 -9.98 -5.91 -9.88
C ARG A 36 -11.38 -5.40 -10.13
N CYS A 37 -11.81 -5.49 -11.39
CA CYS A 37 -13.18 -5.23 -11.74
C CYS A 37 -13.95 -6.55 -11.88
N HIS A 38 -15.15 -6.61 -11.31
CA HIS A 38 -16.04 -7.74 -11.41
C HIS A 38 -17.36 -7.28 -12.05
N GLU A 39 -17.90 -8.09 -12.96
CA GLU A 39 -19.26 -8.02 -13.53
C GLU A 39 -19.55 -6.90 -14.54
N ALA A 40 -18.91 -5.73 -14.48
CA ALA A 40 -19.13 -4.67 -15.48
C ALA A 40 -17.82 -3.92 -15.84
N PRO A 41 -17.72 -3.30 -17.02
CA PRO A 41 -16.62 -2.38 -17.32
C PRO A 41 -16.63 -1.19 -16.35
N PHE A 42 -15.44 -0.79 -15.92
CA PHE A 42 -15.25 0.31 -14.97
C PHE A 42 -14.09 1.17 -15.43
N ALA A 43 -14.29 2.49 -15.39
CA ALA A 43 -13.27 3.47 -15.68
C ALA A 43 -12.67 4.02 -14.37
N LEU A 44 -11.35 4.11 -14.32
CA LEU A 44 -10.61 4.83 -13.29
C LEU A 44 -10.06 6.12 -13.86
N GLU A 45 -10.29 7.20 -13.15
CA GLU A 45 -9.72 8.49 -13.49
C GLU A 45 -8.62 8.91 -12.51
N HIS A 46 -7.72 9.76 -12.99
CA HIS A 46 -6.70 10.35 -12.14
C HIS A 46 -7.35 11.21 -11.05
N GLY A 47 -6.95 10.99 -9.80
CA GLY A 47 -7.49 11.72 -8.63
C GLY A 47 -8.80 11.15 -8.09
N GLN A 48 -9.37 10.12 -8.73
CA GLN A 48 -10.54 9.43 -8.20
C GLN A 48 -10.22 8.80 -6.85
N VAL A 49 -11.09 9.00 -5.86
CA VAL A 49 -10.97 8.36 -4.55
C VAL A 49 -11.31 6.89 -4.71
N VAL A 50 -10.32 6.03 -4.49
CA VAL A 50 -10.46 4.57 -4.65
C VAL A 50 -10.52 3.82 -3.32
N GLY A 51 -10.21 4.46 -2.21
CA GLY A 51 -10.23 3.81 -0.90
C GLY A 51 -9.88 4.76 0.24
N ARG A 52 -9.85 4.22 1.45
CA ARG A 52 -9.50 4.94 2.67
C ARG A 52 -8.45 4.16 3.45
N LEU A 53 -7.42 4.86 3.91
CA LEU A 53 -6.47 4.32 4.86
C LEU A 53 -6.99 4.53 6.29
N VAL A 54 -7.06 3.45 7.06
CA VAL A 54 -7.46 3.49 8.48
C VAL A 54 -6.21 3.30 9.33
N TYR A 55 -6.06 4.12 10.36
CA TYR A 55 -4.94 4.05 11.30
C TYR A 55 -5.41 3.42 12.60
N GLU A 56 -4.68 2.41 13.05
CA GLU A 56 -4.92 1.75 14.33
C GLU A 56 -3.71 1.89 15.25
N LYS A 57 -3.98 2.01 16.56
CA LYS A 57 -2.92 2.09 17.57
C LYS A 57 -2.37 0.69 17.83
N MET A 58 -1.05 0.56 17.81
CA MET A 58 -0.38 -0.67 18.21
C MET A 58 -0.45 -0.86 19.73
N ALA A 59 -0.48 -2.12 20.16
CA ALA A 59 -0.49 -2.48 21.58
C ALA A 59 0.77 -1.98 22.31
N ALA A 60 1.91 -1.96 21.62
CA ALA A 60 3.18 -1.41 22.09
C ALA A 60 3.97 -0.83 20.91
N ARG A 61 5.04 -0.08 21.21
CA ARG A 61 5.96 0.41 20.18
C ARG A 61 6.74 -0.79 19.59
N PRO A 62 6.74 -1.00 18.26
CA PRO A 62 7.51 -2.07 17.65
C PRO A 62 9.02 -1.88 17.87
N GLU A 63 9.73 -2.99 18.09
CA GLU A 63 11.20 -3.01 18.21
C GLU A 63 11.88 -2.71 16.88
N THR A 64 11.30 -3.19 15.77
CA THR A 64 11.78 -2.94 14.41
C THR A 64 10.71 -2.21 13.61
N LEU A 65 11.11 -1.10 12.97
CA LEU A 65 10.24 -0.33 12.09
C LEU A 65 10.48 -0.70 10.62
N TYR A 66 9.42 -0.65 9.82
CA TYR A 66 9.50 -0.86 8.38
C TYR A 66 10.46 0.16 7.75
N GLY A 67 11.46 -0.30 7.00
CA GLY A 67 12.43 0.55 6.29
C GLY A 67 13.67 0.98 7.07
N ALA A 68 13.73 0.79 8.40
CA ALA A 68 14.89 1.22 9.20
C ALA A 68 16.08 0.26 9.13
N GLU A 69 15.87 -1.05 9.29
CA GLU A 69 16.95 -2.06 9.35
C GLU A 69 16.76 -3.26 8.41
N LEU A 70 15.51 -3.55 8.03
CA LEU A 70 15.19 -4.60 7.06
C LEU A 70 15.36 -4.06 5.64
N LYS A 71 15.92 -4.86 4.71
CA LYS A 71 15.86 -4.67 3.24
C LYS A 71 14.39 -4.62 2.77
N SER A 72 13.71 -3.55 3.13
CA SER A 72 12.26 -3.37 3.01
C SER A 72 11.99 -2.94 1.59
N ASN A 73 11.36 -3.81 0.82
CA ASN A 73 11.29 -3.70 -0.63
C ASN A 73 10.52 -2.48 -1.15
N TYR A 74 9.76 -1.79 -0.30
CA TYR A 74 8.83 -0.72 -0.67
C TYR A 74 9.06 0.61 0.09
N GLN A 75 10.14 0.75 0.86
CA GLN A 75 10.44 2.03 1.53
C GLN A 75 10.99 3.03 0.51
N GLY A 76 10.29 4.15 0.33
CA GLY A 76 10.75 5.29 -0.47
C GLY A 76 10.74 5.12 -2.00
N GLN A 77 10.04 4.13 -2.55
CA GLN A 77 10.03 3.87 -3.99
C GLN A 77 8.70 4.27 -4.67
N GLY A 78 8.78 4.69 -5.93
CA GLY A 78 7.62 4.83 -6.84
C GLY A 78 6.99 3.48 -7.21
N LEU A 79 6.07 3.47 -8.18
CA LEU A 79 5.42 2.25 -8.69
C LEU A 79 6.48 1.19 -9.07
N LYS A 80 6.52 0.07 -8.33
CA LYS A 80 7.46 -1.04 -8.57
C LYS A 80 6.68 -2.33 -8.72
N LEU A 81 7.03 -3.11 -9.75
CA LEU A 81 6.58 -4.49 -9.91
C LEU A 81 6.96 -5.33 -8.67
N SER A 82 6.15 -6.35 -8.40
CA SER A 82 6.39 -7.28 -7.30
C SER A 82 7.80 -7.89 -7.36
N LYS A 83 8.41 -8.16 -6.20
CA LYS A 83 9.75 -8.77 -6.06
C LYS A 83 9.89 -10.15 -6.73
N HIS A 84 8.77 -10.75 -7.12
CA HIS A 84 8.72 -12.03 -7.83
C HIS A 84 8.93 -11.88 -9.35
N PHE A 85 8.94 -10.65 -9.88
CA PHE A 85 9.23 -10.38 -11.29
C PHE A 85 10.70 -9.98 -11.45
N ARG A 86 11.39 -10.54 -12.46
CA ARG A 86 12.72 -10.07 -12.87
C ARG A 86 12.55 -8.73 -13.61
N ALA A 87 13.38 -7.75 -13.29
CA ALA A 87 13.55 -6.59 -14.15
C ALA A 87 14.19 -7.07 -15.46
N GLY A 88 13.58 -6.70 -16.59
CA GLY A 88 14.16 -6.89 -17.91
C GLY A 88 15.39 -6.02 -18.12
#